data_AF-A0A1V3WUW5-F1
#
_entry.id   AF-A0A1V3WUW5-F1
#
_cell.length_a   1.000
_cell.length_b   1.000
_cell.length_c   1.000
_cell.angle_alpha   90.00
_cell.angle_beta   90.00
_cell.angle_gamma   90.00
#
_symmetry.space_group_name_H-M   'P 1'
#
loop_
_entity.id
_entity.type
_entity.pdbx_description
1 polymer ?
#
loop_
_entity_poly.entity_id
_entity_poly.type
_entity_poly.pdbx_seq_one_letter_code
_entity_poly.pdbx_strand_id
1 'polypeptide(L)'
;MVVRRLPRLRDAGVTPEQAFAGTLHVNETWTQLDTAYSHAAGGRLPDPLPCEAYCHSLTDPSILSDRLRDAGVHTMTVFGLHTPHSLCSGADPDAVRGQLTRSVLSSLDSVLAEPIQDLLMTDAGGRPCIETTTTLDLQHALHMTGGNIFHGALSWPFAEDDEPLDTPARQWGVATGHERIMLCGSGARRGGAVSGIGGHNAAMAVLASLD
;
A
#
# COMPACT_ATOMS: atom_id res chain seq x y z
N MET A 1 -0.26 7.08 -10.31
CA MET A 1 0.16 7.75 -11.56
C MET A 1 -0.85 7.47 -12.68
N VAL A 2 -0.89 8.31 -13.72
CA VAL A 2 -1.77 8.13 -14.88
C VAL A 2 -0.91 7.99 -16.14
N VAL A 3 -1.09 6.87 -16.86
CA VAL A 3 -0.33 6.53 -18.06
C VAL A 3 -1.21 6.56 -19.30
N ARG A 4 -0.67 6.99 -20.45
CA ARG A 4 -1.38 7.09 -21.74
C ARG A 4 -1.75 5.72 -22.33
N ARG A 5 -1.02 4.68 -21.93
CA ARG A 5 -1.25 3.25 -22.20
C ARG A 5 -0.41 2.42 -21.23
N LEU A 6 -0.67 1.12 -21.14
CA LEU A 6 0.20 0.22 -20.39
C LEU A 6 1.63 0.18 -21.01
N PRO A 7 2.68 0.11 -20.19
CA PRO A 7 4.05 -0.02 -20.68
C PRO A 7 4.32 -1.42 -21.23
N ARG A 8 5.18 -1.52 -22.25
CA ARG A 8 5.67 -2.80 -22.75
C ARG A 8 6.67 -3.41 -21.78
N LEU A 9 6.63 -4.74 -21.65
CA LEU A 9 7.55 -5.51 -20.82
C LEU A 9 8.79 -5.90 -21.63
N ARG A 10 9.93 -6.14 -20.95
CA ARG A 10 11.12 -6.75 -21.59
C ARG A 10 10.87 -8.18 -22.05
N ASP A 11 9.99 -8.91 -21.36
CA ASP A 11 9.54 -10.21 -21.80
C ASP A 11 8.47 -10.06 -22.90
N ALA A 12 8.85 -10.37 -24.14
CA ALA A 12 7.96 -10.30 -25.29
C ALA A 12 6.88 -11.41 -25.28
N GLY A 13 6.98 -12.40 -24.40
CA GLY A 13 5.98 -13.46 -24.24
C GLY A 13 4.79 -13.07 -23.36
N VAL A 14 4.85 -11.93 -22.67
CA VAL A 14 3.81 -11.44 -21.76
C VAL A 14 3.23 -10.13 -22.28
N THR A 15 1.92 -10.10 -22.51
CA THR A 15 1.23 -8.85 -22.87
C THR A 15 1.16 -7.90 -21.67
N PRO A 16 1.14 -6.57 -21.89
CA PRO A 16 0.95 -5.61 -20.81
C PRO A 16 -0.31 -5.90 -19.98
N GLU A 17 -1.42 -6.26 -20.62
CA GLU A 17 -2.68 -6.57 -19.94
C GLU A 17 -2.52 -7.79 -19.02
N GLN A 18 -1.81 -8.83 -19.43
CA GLN A 18 -1.52 -9.99 -18.57
C GLN A 18 -0.65 -9.61 -17.37
N ALA A 19 0.34 -8.75 -17.56
CA ALA A 19 1.23 -8.32 -16.48
C ALA A 19 0.52 -7.43 -15.45
N PHE A 20 -0.34 -6.51 -15.90
CA PHE A 20 -0.92 -5.45 -15.07
C PHE A 20 -2.37 -5.70 -14.62
N ALA A 21 -3.07 -6.73 -15.12
CA ALA A 21 -4.43 -7.06 -14.66
C ALA A 21 -4.48 -7.62 -13.23
N GLY A 22 -3.38 -8.19 -12.75
CA GLY A 22 -3.20 -8.59 -11.35
C GLY A 22 -2.26 -7.65 -10.60
N THR A 23 -1.40 -8.23 -9.78
CA THR A 23 -0.30 -7.51 -9.14
C THR A 23 1.01 -7.81 -9.89
N LEU A 24 1.68 -6.77 -10.39
CA LEU A 24 3.02 -6.90 -10.95
C LEU A 24 4.05 -6.68 -9.85
N HIS A 25 4.77 -7.74 -9.48
CA HIS A 25 5.82 -7.69 -8.46
C HIS A 25 7.19 -7.45 -9.11
N VAL A 26 7.94 -6.47 -8.60
CA VAL A 26 9.24 -6.07 -9.15
C VAL A 26 10.28 -6.02 -8.04
N ASN A 27 11.36 -6.78 -8.23
CA ASN A 27 12.43 -7.01 -7.24
C ASN A 27 11.98 -7.69 -5.94
N GLU A 28 11.07 -8.65 -6.02
CA GLU A 28 10.48 -9.34 -4.85
C GLU A 28 10.85 -10.83 -4.74
N THR A 29 11.96 -11.28 -5.35
CA THR A 29 12.47 -12.61 -4.98
C THR A 29 12.87 -12.60 -3.50
N TRP A 30 12.88 -13.78 -2.85
CA TRP A 30 13.27 -13.90 -1.45
C TRP A 30 14.60 -13.18 -1.13
N THR A 31 15.62 -13.36 -1.97
CA THR A 31 16.93 -12.73 -1.77
C THR A 31 16.90 -11.21 -1.96
N GLN A 32 16.05 -10.71 -2.86
CA GLN A 32 15.87 -9.27 -3.05
C GLN A 32 15.15 -8.63 -1.86
N LEU A 33 14.10 -9.28 -1.34
CA LEU A 33 13.40 -8.84 -0.14
C LEU A 33 14.29 -8.86 1.11
N ASP A 34 15.08 -9.93 1.30
CA ASP A 34 16.04 -10.03 2.42
C ASP A 34 17.12 -8.94 2.36
N THR A 35 17.62 -8.65 1.15
CA THR A 35 18.59 -7.56 0.92
C THR A 35 17.95 -6.19 1.20
N ALA A 36 16.73 -5.96 0.70
CA ALA A 36 15.99 -4.73 0.92
C ALA A 36 15.69 -4.50 2.40
N TYR A 37 15.25 -5.54 3.10
CA TYR A 37 15.07 -5.53 4.55
C TYR A 37 16.37 -5.14 5.28
N SER A 38 17.48 -5.80 4.94
CA SER A 38 18.80 -5.53 5.55
C SER A 38 19.27 -4.10 5.32
N HIS A 39 19.03 -3.54 4.13
CA HIS A 39 19.30 -2.13 3.82
C HIS A 39 18.44 -1.19 4.67
N ALA A 40 17.13 -1.43 4.70
CA ALA A 40 16.17 -0.62 5.44
C ALA A 40 16.44 -0.63 6.96
N ALA A 41 16.71 -1.81 7.52
CA ALA A 41 17.09 -1.98 8.92
C ALA A 41 18.40 -1.26 9.26
N GLY A 42 19.32 -1.17 8.29
CA GLY A 42 20.56 -0.39 8.38
C GLY A 42 20.40 1.11 8.10
N GLY A 43 19.18 1.64 7.97
CA GLY A 43 18.92 3.06 7.75
C GLY A 43 19.17 3.54 6.31
N ARG A 44 19.18 2.64 5.33
CA ARG A 44 19.38 2.96 3.91
C ARG A 44 18.17 2.55 3.08
N LEU A 45 17.87 3.32 2.05
CA LEU A 45 16.86 2.91 1.07
C LEU A 45 17.32 1.64 0.33
N PRO A 46 16.40 0.69 0.06
CA PRO A 46 16.66 -0.42 -0.84
C PRO A 46 17.06 0.06 -2.24
N ASP A 47 18.03 -0.62 -2.86
CA ASP A 47 18.46 -0.38 -4.23
C ASP A 47 18.88 -1.73 -4.86
N PRO A 48 18.10 -2.28 -5.82
CA PRO A 48 16.85 -1.71 -6.32
C PRO A 48 15.73 -1.76 -5.26
N LEU A 49 14.71 -0.89 -5.41
CA LEU A 49 13.59 -0.83 -4.49
C LEU A 49 12.52 -1.88 -4.87
N PRO A 50 12.15 -2.82 -3.99
CA PRO A 50 11.05 -3.73 -4.27
C PRO A 50 9.72 -2.99 -4.30
N CYS A 51 8.91 -3.26 -5.32
CA CYS A 51 7.62 -2.63 -5.47
C CYS A 51 6.62 -3.50 -6.23
N GLU A 52 5.35 -3.25 -5.94
CA GLU A 52 4.23 -3.89 -6.61
C GLU A 52 3.34 -2.85 -7.28
N ALA A 53 2.91 -3.13 -8.51
CA ALA A 53 2.07 -2.25 -9.31
C ALA A 53 0.68 -2.85 -9.56
N TYR A 54 -0.34 -2.00 -9.46
CA TYR A 54 -1.75 -2.33 -9.65
C TYR A 54 -2.36 -1.39 -10.69
N CYS A 55 -3.11 -1.94 -11.65
CA CYS A 55 -3.81 -1.16 -12.66
C CYS A 55 -5.33 -1.36 -12.55
N HIS A 56 -5.96 -0.77 -11.53
CA HIS A 56 -7.39 -0.98 -11.26
C HIS A 56 -8.31 -0.61 -12.42
N SER A 57 -7.91 0.33 -13.28
CA SER A 57 -8.66 0.71 -14.49
C SER A 57 -8.82 -0.40 -15.52
N LEU A 58 -8.03 -1.49 -15.44
CA LEU A 58 -8.24 -2.70 -16.26
C LEU A 58 -9.41 -3.54 -15.75
N THR A 59 -9.62 -3.57 -14.44
CA THR A 59 -10.65 -4.39 -13.80
C THR A 59 -11.96 -3.62 -13.65
N ASP A 60 -11.87 -2.32 -13.34
CA ASP A 60 -13.02 -1.42 -13.22
C ASP A 60 -12.87 -0.24 -14.18
N PRO A 61 -13.52 -0.30 -15.36
CA PRO A 61 -13.47 0.80 -16.32
C PRO A 61 -14.20 2.05 -15.83
N SER A 62 -15.02 2.00 -14.77
CA SER A 62 -15.73 3.20 -14.27
C SER A 62 -14.80 4.21 -13.58
N ILE A 63 -13.57 3.80 -13.21
CA ILE A 63 -12.53 4.67 -12.65
C ILE A 63 -12.17 5.82 -13.61
N LEU A 64 -12.31 5.60 -14.93
CA LEU A 64 -11.98 6.56 -15.96
C LEU A 64 -13.23 7.00 -16.74
N SER A 65 -13.29 8.27 -17.10
CA SER A 65 -14.31 8.77 -18.04
C SER A 65 -14.20 8.08 -19.40
N ASP A 66 -15.30 7.93 -20.13
CA ASP A 66 -15.36 7.34 -21.48
C ASP A 66 -14.24 7.86 -22.39
N ARG A 67 -14.05 9.18 -22.45
CA ARG A 67 -12.99 9.83 -23.25
C ARG A 67 -11.58 9.33 -22.95
N LEU A 68 -11.26 9.07 -21.68
CA LEU A 68 -9.94 8.59 -21.27
C LEU A 68 -9.77 7.11 -21.58
N ARG A 69 -10.84 6.32 -21.44
CA ARG A 69 -10.85 4.89 -21.80
C ARG A 69 -10.64 4.70 -23.29
N ASP A 70 -11.37 5.44 -24.12
CA ASP A 70 -11.26 5.38 -25.57
C ASP A 70 -9.86 5.80 -26.06
N ALA A 71 -9.15 6.61 -25.28
CA ALA A 71 -7.77 7.00 -25.54
C ALA A 71 -6.72 5.98 -25.01
N GLY A 72 -7.13 4.88 -24.38
CA GLY A 72 -6.24 3.85 -23.84
C GLY A 72 -5.54 4.22 -22.52
N VAL A 73 -6.03 5.25 -21.82
CA VAL A 73 -5.43 5.73 -20.56
C VAL A 73 -5.67 4.73 -19.43
N HIS A 74 -4.72 4.64 -18.51
CA HIS A 74 -4.83 3.82 -17.30
C HIS A 74 -4.36 4.56 -16.05
N THR A 75 -4.96 4.22 -14.91
CA THR A 75 -4.46 4.60 -13.57
C THR A 75 -3.64 3.45 -13.00
N MET A 76 -2.42 3.75 -12.58
CA MET A 76 -1.52 2.78 -11.97
C MET A 76 -1.12 3.24 -10.56
N THR A 77 -1.32 2.38 -9.57
CA THR A 77 -0.88 2.57 -8.18
C THR A 77 0.32 1.66 -7.93
N VAL A 78 1.34 2.18 -7.26
CA VAL A 78 2.56 1.40 -6.96
C VAL A 78 2.87 1.50 -5.48
N PHE A 79 3.06 0.37 -4.82
CA PHE A 79 3.51 0.31 -3.43
C PHE A 79 4.99 -0.03 -3.39
N GLY A 80 5.76 0.76 -2.66
CA GLY A 80 7.15 0.45 -2.33
C GLY A 80 7.22 -0.40 -1.06
N LEU A 81 8.06 -1.43 -1.06
CA LEU A 81 8.29 -2.29 0.09
C LEU A 81 9.61 -1.93 0.78
N HIS A 82 9.71 -2.28 2.06
CA HIS A 82 10.89 -2.03 2.91
C HIS A 82 11.33 -0.56 2.98
N THR A 83 10.37 0.37 2.98
CA THR A 83 10.61 1.81 3.21
C THR A 83 10.02 2.25 4.56
N PRO A 84 10.58 1.82 5.71
CA PRO A 84 10.02 2.14 7.03
C PRO A 84 10.04 3.64 7.31
N HIS A 85 9.13 4.09 8.17
CA HIS A 85 8.97 5.51 8.52
C HIS A 85 10.26 6.16 9.03
N SER A 86 11.13 5.40 9.69
CA SER A 86 12.44 5.87 10.16
C SER A 86 13.34 6.40 9.04
N LEU A 87 13.20 5.92 7.79
CA LEU A 87 13.96 6.44 6.65
C LEU A 87 13.48 7.83 6.19
N CYS A 88 12.24 8.19 6.52
CA CYS A 88 11.67 9.50 6.20
C CYS A 88 11.81 10.49 7.38
N SER A 89 12.03 9.98 8.60
CA SER A 89 12.06 10.78 9.81
C SER A 89 13.29 11.69 9.88
N GLY A 90 13.08 13.00 9.98
CA GLY A 90 14.15 13.99 10.16
C GLY A 90 14.84 14.45 8.88
N ALA A 91 14.46 13.92 7.72
CA ALA A 91 14.90 14.39 6.42
C ALA A 91 13.92 15.42 5.83
N ASP A 92 14.37 16.18 4.82
CA ASP A 92 13.49 17.06 4.06
C ASP A 92 12.40 16.23 3.32
N PRO A 93 11.10 16.45 3.59
CA PRO A 93 10.03 15.63 3.03
C PRO A 93 10.02 15.59 1.50
N ASP A 94 10.30 16.71 0.84
CA ASP A 94 10.28 16.79 -0.62
C ASP A 94 11.48 16.10 -1.26
N ALA A 95 12.66 16.20 -0.65
CA ALA A 95 13.83 15.43 -1.08
C ALA A 95 13.59 13.92 -0.98
N VAL A 96 13.03 13.43 0.14
CA VAL A 96 12.71 12.01 0.35
C VAL A 96 11.65 11.54 -0.66
N ARG A 97 10.57 12.30 -0.84
CA ARG A 97 9.53 12.01 -1.83
C ARG A 97 10.14 11.88 -3.23
N GLY A 98 10.98 12.83 -3.63
CA GLY A 98 11.64 12.80 -4.93
C GLY A 98 12.59 11.60 -5.09
N GLN A 99 13.32 11.23 -4.04
CA GLN A 99 14.19 10.06 -4.05
C GLN A 99 13.39 8.76 -4.20
N LEU A 100 12.34 8.56 -3.39
CA LEU A 100 11.46 7.41 -3.46
C LEU A 100 10.77 7.30 -4.82
N THR A 101 10.29 8.42 -5.36
CA THR A 101 9.69 8.47 -6.71
C THR A 101 10.68 7.94 -7.75
N ARG A 102 11.93 8.41 -7.74
CA ARG A 102 12.96 7.95 -8.68
C ARG A 102 13.31 6.47 -8.49
N SER A 103 13.43 6.01 -7.24
CA SER A 103 13.72 4.60 -6.94
C SER A 103 12.61 3.67 -7.46
N VAL A 104 11.34 4.01 -7.25
CA VAL A 104 10.20 3.23 -7.79
C VAL A 104 10.21 3.22 -9.31
N LEU A 105 10.39 4.38 -9.96
CA LEU A 105 10.43 4.47 -11.41
C LEU A 105 11.59 3.65 -12.00
N SER A 106 12.78 3.73 -11.39
CA SER A 106 13.95 2.93 -11.81
C SER A 106 13.71 1.43 -11.64
N SER A 107 13.04 1.02 -10.56
CA SER A 107 12.64 -0.38 -10.35
C SER A 107 11.70 -0.85 -11.45
N LEU A 108 10.67 -0.09 -11.79
CA LEU A 108 9.76 -0.42 -12.90
C LEU A 108 10.53 -0.50 -14.23
N ASP A 109 11.31 0.52 -14.58
CA ASP A 109 12.07 0.58 -15.83
C ASP A 109 13.08 -0.57 -16.01
N SER A 110 13.52 -1.20 -14.90
CA SER A 110 14.38 -2.38 -14.94
C SER A 110 13.73 -3.59 -15.63
N VAL A 111 12.40 -3.70 -15.57
CA VAL A 111 11.61 -4.80 -16.16
C VAL A 111 10.79 -4.36 -17.39
N LEU A 112 10.66 -3.06 -17.64
CA LEU A 112 9.98 -2.51 -18.81
C LEU A 112 10.91 -2.39 -20.02
N ALA A 113 10.34 -2.53 -21.22
CA ALA A 113 11.04 -2.36 -22.50
C ALA A 113 11.11 -0.89 -22.96
N GLU A 114 10.50 0.02 -22.19
CA GLU A 114 10.49 1.46 -22.43
C GLU A 114 10.39 2.20 -21.09
N PRO A 115 10.91 3.43 -20.98
CA PRO A 115 10.80 4.22 -19.75
C PRO A 115 9.35 4.57 -19.45
N ILE A 116 8.87 4.29 -18.24
CA ILE A 116 7.48 4.56 -17.85
C ILE A 116 7.16 6.07 -17.84
N GLN A 117 8.16 6.90 -17.62
CA GLN A 117 8.07 8.36 -17.58
C GLN A 117 7.57 8.92 -18.92
N ASP A 118 7.96 8.30 -20.04
CA ASP A 118 7.54 8.71 -21.38
C ASP A 118 6.04 8.46 -21.63
N LEU A 119 5.43 7.60 -20.81
CA LEU A 119 4.02 7.23 -20.88
C LEU A 119 3.14 8.03 -19.93
N LEU A 120 3.70 8.81 -19.01
CA LEU A 120 2.91 9.61 -18.08
C LEU A 120 2.05 10.64 -18.84
N MET A 121 0.79 10.75 -18.44
CA MET A 121 -0.01 11.91 -18.81
C MET A 121 0.57 13.17 -18.19
N THR A 122 0.22 14.34 -18.73
CA THR A 122 0.54 15.64 -18.13
C THR A 122 -0.73 16.32 -17.65
N ASP A 123 -0.62 17.05 -16.54
CA ASP A 123 -1.70 17.89 -16.02
C ASP A 123 -1.83 19.20 -16.81
N ALA A 124 -2.78 20.05 -16.43
CA ALA A 124 -3.01 21.34 -17.08
C ALA A 124 -1.80 22.31 -17.01
N GLY A 125 -0.87 22.07 -16.07
CA GLY A 125 0.38 22.82 -15.93
C GLY A 125 1.57 22.17 -16.64
N GLY A 126 1.36 21.09 -17.40
CA GLY A 126 2.42 20.37 -18.10
C GLY A 126 3.27 19.46 -17.19
N ARG A 127 2.88 19.25 -15.93
CA ARG A 127 3.59 18.38 -14.99
C ARG A 127 3.16 16.93 -15.18
N PRO A 128 4.05 15.93 -15.03
CA PRO A 128 3.66 14.54 -15.11
C PRO A 128 2.60 14.18 -14.06
N CYS A 129 1.57 13.43 -14.46
CA CYS A 129 0.51 12.93 -13.59
C CYS A 129 1.01 11.78 -12.71
N ILE A 130 1.91 12.10 -11.79
CA ILE A 130 2.44 11.20 -10.76
C ILE A 130 2.31 11.87 -9.40
N GLU A 131 1.79 11.10 -8.45
CA GLU A 131 1.72 11.48 -7.05
C GLU A 131 2.46 10.40 -6.26
N THR A 132 3.24 10.82 -5.27
CA THR A 132 3.96 9.94 -4.36
C THR A 132 3.61 10.36 -2.95
N THR A 133 3.01 9.44 -2.20
CA THR A 133 2.63 9.63 -0.81
C THR A 133 3.57 8.82 0.08
N THR A 134 4.29 9.49 0.96
CA THR A 134 5.22 8.87 1.90
C THR A 134 4.51 8.52 3.22
N THR A 135 5.16 7.74 4.07
CA THR A 135 4.66 7.45 5.42
C THR A 135 4.46 8.72 6.26
N LEU A 136 5.28 9.76 6.05
CA LEU A 136 5.15 11.05 6.72
C LEU A 136 3.91 11.80 6.24
N ASP A 137 3.60 11.75 4.94
CA ASP A 137 2.38 12.36 4.40
C ASP A 137 1.14 11.67 4.93
N LEU A 138 1.12 10.33 4.98
CA LEU A 138 0.01 9.57 5.56
C LEU A 138 -0.18 9.93 7.04
N GLN A 139 0.90 10.12 7.79
CA GLN A 139 0.81 10.56 9.18
C GLN A 139 0.20 11.95 9.31
N HIS A 140 0.57 12.90 8.46
CA HIS A 140 0.07 14.27 8.55
C HIS A 140 -1.33 14.44 7.97
N ALA A 141 -1.61 13.85 6.81
CA ALA A 141 -2.86 14.02 6.09
C ALA A 141 -3.98 13.13 6.62
N LEU A 142 -3.66 11.92 7.08
CA LEU A 142 -4.65 10.91 7.48
C LEU A 142 -4.56 10.53 8.97
N HIS A 143 -3.66 11.16 9.73
CA HIS A 143 -3.40 10.83 11.14
C HIS A 143 -3.05 9.35 11.36
N MET A 144 -2.39 8.74 10.38
CA MET A 144 -1.90 7.36 10.45
C MET A 144 -0.49 7.34 11.03
N THR A 145 -0.32 6.99 12.30
CA THR A 145 1.00 6.96 12.96
C THR A 145 2.01 6.15 12.16
N GLY A 146 3.13 6.79 11.79
CA GLY A 146 4.16 6.21 10.94
C GLY A 146 3.68 5.78 9.54
N GLY A 147 2.53 6.28 9.08
CA GLY A 147 1.87 5.85 7.85
C GLY A 147 1.38 4.41 7.86
N ASN A 148 1.18 3.80 9.03
CA ASN A 148 0.84 2.39 9.14
C ASN A 148 -0.63 2.12 8.75
N ILE A 149 -0.84 1.39 7.64
CA ILE A 149 -2.15 1.02 7.11
C ILE A 149 -2.97 0.09 8.01
N PHE A 150 -2.31 -0.58 8.95
CA PHE A 150 -2.96 -1.40 9.97
C PHE A 150 -3.21 -0.63 11.27
N HIS A 151 -2.82 0.66 11.35
CA HIS A 151 -2.94 1.49 12.55
C HIS A 151 -2.26 0.88 13.80
N GLY A 152 -1.26 0.01 13.60
CA GLY A 152 -0.56 -0.71 14.65
C GLY A 152 0.25 -1.89 14.12
N ALA A 153 1.03 -2.54 14.98
CA ALA A 153 1.67 -3.81 14.62
C ALA A 153 0.62 -4.92 14.47
N LEU A 154 0.80 -5.80 13.49
CA LEU A 154 -0.03 -7.00 13.39
C LEU A 154 0.16 -7.85 14.64
N SER A 155 -0.93 -8.40 15.15
CA SER A 155 -0.95 -9.27 16.33
C SER A 155 -1.33 -10.68 15.92
N TRP A 156 -0.95 -11.67 16.74
CA TRP A 156 -1.41 -13.04 16.53
C TRP A 156 -2.95 -13.08 16.55
N PRO A 157 -3.63 -13.64 15.53
CA PRO A 157 -5.07 -13.47 15.38
C PRO A 157 -5.89 -14.34 16.33
N PHE A 158 -5.31 -15.34 17.00
CA PHE A 158 -5.99 -16.25 17.92
C PHE A 158 -5.68 -15.89 19.37
N ALA A 159 -6.62 -16.08 20.29
CA ALA A 159 -6.33 -15.95 21.71
C ALA A 159 -5.37 -17.06 22.16
N GLU A 160 -4.46 -16.74 23.07
CA GLU A 160 -3.61 -17.74 23.74
C GLU A 160 -4.38 -18.41 24.89
N ASP A 161 -3.91 -19.57 25.34
CA ASP A 161 -4.58 -20.37 26.38
C ASP A 161 -4.76 -19.62 27.72
N ASP A 162 -3.85 -18.70 28.04
CA ASP A 162 -3.86 -17.91 29.26
C ASP A 162 -4.47 -16.50 29.10
N GLU A 163 -4.97 -16.17 27.90
CA GLU A 163 -5.56 -14.86 27.63
C GLU A 163 -6.98 -14.77 28.23
N PRO A 164 -7.28 -13.75 29.05
CA PRO A 164 -8.62 -13.62 29.64
C PRO A 164 -9.65 -13.26 28.58
N LEU A 165 -10.67 -14.11 28.42
CA LEU A 165 -11.82 -13.91 27.53
C LEU A 165 -13.13 -13.69 28.32
N ASP A 166 -13.01 -12.92 29.40
CA ASP A 166 -14.06 -12.64 30.41
C ASP A 166 -15.05 -11.53 30.01
N THR A 167 -14.81 -10.83 28.90
CA THR A 167 -15.72 -9.81 28.35
C THR A 167 -15.99 -10.06 26.87
N PRO A 168 -17.17 -9.68 26.36
CA PRO A 168 -17.46 -9.75 24.93
C PRO A 168 -16.39 -9.06 24.07
N ALA A 169 -15.93 -7.87 24.49
CA ALA A 169 -14.90 -7.13 23.75
C ALA A 169 -13.58 -7.90 23.62
N ARG A 170 -13.15 -8.65 24.66
CA ARG A 170 -11.97 -9.51 24.63
C ARG A 170 -12.20 -10.75 23.76
N GLN A 171 -13.34 -11.42 23.90
CA GLN A 171 -13.74 -12.57 23.09
C GLN A 171 -13.71 -12.24 21.58
N TRP A 172 -14.28 -11.10 21.20
CA TRP A 172 -14.32 -10.65 19.82
C TRP A 172 -13.00 -9.99 19.35
N GLY A 173 -12.06 -9.70 20.25
CA GLY A 173 -10.72 -9.16 19.91
C GLY A 173 -10.74 -7.68 19.53
N VAL A 174 -11.65 -6.93 20.14
CA VAL A 174 -11.91 -5.50 19.88
C VAL A 174 -11.80 -4.66 21.16
N ALA A 175 -11.36 -5.26 22.26
CA ALA A 175 -11.18 -4.60 23.55
C ALA A 175 -10.12 -3.49 23.49
N THR A 176 -10.31 -2.45 24.30
CA THR A 176 -9.31 -1.43 24.59
C THR A 176 -9.05 -1.38 26.10
N GLY A 177 -8.18 -0.46 26.56
CA GLY A 177 -8.01 -0.18 27.99
C GLY A 177 -9.25 0.43 28.67
N HIS A 178 -10.30 0.77 27.91
CA HIS A 178 -11.54 1.34 28.41
C HIS A 178 -12.72 0.45 28.02
N GLU A 179 -13.46 -0.04 29.01
CA GLU A 179 -14.56 -1.01 28.83
C GLU A 179 -15.64 -0.54 27.85
N ARG A 180 -15.89 0.78 27.78
CA ARG A 180 -16.91 1.39 26.92
C ARG A 180 -16.40 1.81 25.53
N ILE A 181 -15.13 1.52 25.22
CA ILE A 181 -14.51 1.88 23.94
C ILE A 181 -13.99 0.60 23.29
N MET A 182 -14.44 0.33 22.07
CA MET A 182 -14.06 -0.85 21.29
C MET A 182 -13.42 -0.43 19.96
N LEU A 183 -12.50 -1.24 19.46
CA LEU A 183 -11.78 -1.00 18.22
C LEU A 183 -12.47 -1.71 17.05
N CYS A 184 -12.95 -0.94 16.08
CA CYS A 184 -13.72 -1.45 14.93
C CYS A 184 -12.97 -1.40 13.58
N GLY A 185 -11.73 -0.93 13.58
CA GLY A 185 -10.95 -0.68 12.36
C GLY A 185 -9.82 -1.69 12.13
N SER A 186 -8.89 -1.32 11.24
CA SER A 186 -7.75 -2.17 10.88
C SER A 186 -6.80 -2.48 12.04
N GLY A 187 -6.80 -1.66 13.09
CA GLY A 187 -5.99 -1.90 14.29
C GLY A 187 -6.55 -2.97 15.24
N ALA A 188 -7.76 -3.50 15.01
CA ALA A 188 -8.28 -4.61 15.80
C ALA A 188 -7.42 -5.86 15.59
N ARG A 189 -7.41 -6.80 16.56
CA ARG A 189 -6.58 -8.03 16.51
C ARG A 189 -6.74 -8.82 15.21
N ARG A 190 -7.95 -8.80 14.64
CA ARG A 190 -8.35 -9.45 13.39
C ARG A 190 -8.79 -8.44 12.33
N GLY A 191 -8.33 -7.20 12.45
CA GLY A 191 -8.58 -6.11 11.52
C GLY A 191 -7.62 -6.12 10.32
N GLY A 192 -7.88 -5.22 9.38
CA GLY A 192 -7.02 -4.97 8.23
C GLY A 192 -7.55 -5.56 6.93
N ALA A 193 -6.80 -5.32 5.86
CA ALA A 193 -7.04 -5.83 4.51
C ALA A 193 -8.46 -5.59 3.95
N VAL A 194 -9.13 -4.52 4.39
CA VAL A 194 -10.50 -4.17 3.96
C VAL A 194 -11.49 -5.32 4.20
N SER A 195 -11.23 -6.15 5.21
CA SER A 195 -12.00 -7.38 5.47
C SER A 195 -13.39 -7.16 6.07
N GLY A 196 -13.66 -5.99 6.66
CA GLY A 196 -14.88 -5.71 7.42
C GLY A 196 -14.96 -6.41 8.79
N ILE A 197 -14.01 -7.27 9.13
CA ILE A 197 -14.02 -8.09 10.35
C ILE A 197 -13.99 -7.23 11.61
N GLY A 198 -13.14 -6.20 11.66
CA GLY A 198 -13.07 -5.30 12.83
C GLY A 198 -14.41 -4.67 13.18
N GLY A 199 -15.13 -4.16 12.16
CA GLY A 199 -16.43 -3.54 12.34
C GLY A 199 -17.51 -4.54 12.76
N HIS A 200 -17.53 -5.70 12.11
CA HIS A 200 -18.42 -6.81 12.48
C HIS A 200 -18.20 -7.24 13.94
N ASN A 201 -16.96 -7.50 14.35
CA ASN A 201 -16.63 -7.96 15.69
C ASN A 201 -17.00 -6.92 16.76
N ALA A 202 -16.78 -5.64 16.49
CA ALA A 202 -17.19 -4.57 17.41
C ALA A 202 -18.72 -4.54 17.58
N ALA A 203 -19.48 -4.69 16.50
CA ALA A 203 -20.94 -4.77 16.58
C ALA A 203 -21.41 -5.99 17.37
N MET A 204 -20.79 -7.16 17.16
CA MET A 204 -21.14 -8.38 17.90
C MET A 204 -20.77 -8.29 19.39
N ALA A 205 -19.65 -7.66 19.72
CA ALA A 205 -19.27 -7.40 21.12
C ALA A 205 -20.29 -6.50 21.82
N VAL A 206 -20.77 -5.45 21.16
CA VAL A 206 -21.83 -4.58 21.71
C VAL A 206 -23.11 -5.38 21.95
N LEU A 207 -23.57 -6.17 20.98
CA LEU A 207 -24.78 -6.98 21.12
C LEU A 207 -24.69 -7.95 22.29
N ALA A 208 -23.56 -8.64 22.45
CA ALA A 208 -23.33 -9.58 23.54
C ALA A 208 -23.12 -8.91 24.92
N SER A 209 -22.97 -7.59 24.98
CA SER A 209 -22.92 -6.81 26.24
C SER A 209 -24.28 -6.26 26.67
N LEU A 210 -25.34 -6.44 25.88
CA LEU A 210 -26.70 -5.98 26.20
C LEU A 210 -27.53 -7.03 26.94
N ASP A 211 -27.07 -8.28 26.97
CA ASP A 211 -27.65 -9.40 27.73
C ASP A 211 -27.13 -9.42 29.18
#